data_AF-A0A2V8P5M8-F1
#
_entry.id   AF-A0A2V8P5M8-F1
#
_cell.length_a   1.000
_cell.length_b   1.000
_cell.length_c   1.000
_cell.angle_alpha   90.00
_cell.angle_beta   90.00
_cell.angle_gamma   90.00
#
_symmetry.space_group_name_H-M   'P 1'
#
loop_
_entity.id
_entity.type
_entity.pdbx_description
1 polymer ?
#
loop_
_entity_poly.entity_id
_entity_poly.type
_entity_poly.pdbx_seq_one_letter_code
_entity_poly.pdbx_strand_id
1 'polypeptide(L)'
;YSNPITKTAELYDPATGTWSASGSFETGSHLVQSATLLPNGNVLVLLGGDEDDFVWDPATSVLYDPNIRSWSRTAGLNTSRIDHTTTLLPDGDILVTGGWGFPCLANYCYSTVTNTAELYDPLNGRWRYTGNLSRRSEHSATLLPNGKVLIAGGDNYAYDSSYTKATLKSAEVYDSTTATWSATADLNAPRYFHTATLLSNGKVLVVGGFDGSGSGPLRSAELYDAGAISTPNAIDDAQFFVRQHYLDFLNREPDSTGLAFWTNEIASCGMDQQCIDTKRINVSAAYFLSIEFQQTGYLVYRMYQAAYGNLPNAPVPIRFNEFVPDTREFGQGVIVNQAGWEQALENHKQAFTAEFVQRTRFTSAYPQSMTPAEFVDKLNANAGNPLAPTERDHLVSDLEAGAKTRAEVLRAVAENEHLAQQEFNRAFVLMQYFGYLRRDPNDAPDGNFNGYNFWLDKLNQFNGDFVQAEMVRAFISSIEYRHRFGS
;
A
#
# COMPACT_ATOMS: atom_id res chain seq x y z
N TYR A 1 -16.22 -30.95 -20.57
CA TYR A 1 -17.15 -29.90 -20.12
C TYR A 1 -16.31 -28.66 -19.92
N SER A 2 -16.12 -27.84 -20.94
CA SER A 2 -15.43 -26.55 -20.80
C SER A 2 -16.46 -25.55 -20.30
N ASN A 3 -16.54 -25.36 -18.98
CA ASN A 3 -17.27 -24.22 -18.44
C ASN A 3 -16.45 -22.97 -18.84
N PRO A 4 -17.01 -22.01 -19.59
CA PRO A 4 -16.26 -20.82 -19.95
C PRO A 4 -15.91 -20.05 -18.67
N ILE A 5 -14.61 -19.95 -18.36
CA ILE A 5 -14.12 -19.08 -17.29
C ILE A 5 -14.39 -17.63 -17.73
N THR A 6 -15.17 -16.90 -16.94
CA THR A 6 -15.53 -15.52 -17.21
C THR A 6 -14.37 -14.59 -16.86
N LYS A 7 -13.93 -13.78 -17.83
CA LYS A 7 -12.83 -12.80 -17.68
C LYS A 7 -13.27 -11.45 -17.10
N THR A 8 -14.46 -11.41 -16.53
CA THR A 8 -15.14 -10.20 -16.11
C THR A 8 -14.92 -9.94 -14.64
N ALA A 9 -14.70 -8.67 -14.29
CA ALA A 9 -14.76 -8.22 -12.91
C ALA A 9 -15.97 -7.30 -12.72
N GLU A 10 -16.62 -7.42 -11.56
CA GLU A 10 -17.76 -6.60 -11.18
C GLU A 10 -17.51 -5.97 -9.80
N LEU A 11 -18.01 -4.75 -9.61
CA LEU A 11 -17.94 -4.02 -8.35
C LEU A 11 -19.33 -3.97 -7.72
N TYR A 12 -19.44 -4.43 -6.48
CA TYR A 12 -20.65 -4.33 -5.66
C TYR A 12 -20.61 -3.07 -4.80
N ASP A 13 -21.63 -2.21 -4.94
CA ASP A 13 -21.83 -1.05 -4.06
C ASP A 13 -22.85 -1.42 -2.97
N PRO A 14 -22.42 -1.53 -1.69
CA PRO A 14 -23.32 -1.88 -0.59
C PRO A 14 -24.32 -0.77 -0.23
N ALA A 15 -24.07 0.50 -0.60
CA ALA A 15 -24.98 1.60 -0.33
C ALA A 15 -26.19 1.58 -1.27
N THR A 16 -25.99 1.16 -2.52
CA THR A 16 -27.06 1.06 -3.53
C THR A 16 -27.55 -0.36 -3.77
N GLY A 17 -26.79 -1.37 -3.33
CA GLY A 17 -27.08 -2.79 -3.57
C GLY A 17 -26.92 -3.20 -5.04
N THR A 18 -26.08 -2.49 -5.81
CA THR A 18 -25.93 -2.71 -7.26
C THR A 18 -24.55 -3.21 -7.66
N TRP A 19 -24.49 -3.96 -8.77
CA TRP A 19 -23.25 -4.39 -9.42
C TRP A 19 -22.96 -3.54 -10.65
N SER A 20 -21.69 -3.23 -10.91
CA SER A 20 -21.26 -2.57 -12.14
C SER A 20 -19.99 -3.20 -12.70
N ALA A 21 -19.84 -3.21 -14.03
CA ALA A 21 -18.64 -3.75 -14.68
C ALA A 21 -17.39 -2.92 -14.31
N SER A 22 -16.27 -3.61 -14.10
CA SER A 22 -15.01 -3.03 -13.62
C SER A 22 -13.80 -3.39 -14.47
N GLY A 23 -14.03 -3.48 -15.78
CA GLY A 23 -13.04 -3.90 -16.76
C GLY A 23 -12.88 -5.43 -16.85
N SER A 24 -11.90 -5.86 -17.64
CA SER A 24 -11.55 -7.27 -17.82
C SER A 24 -10.03 -7.38 -17.88
N PHE A 25 -9.47 -8.45 -17.33
CA PHE A 25 -8.05 -8.74 -17.47
C PHE A 25 -7.82 -9.49 -18.79
N GLU A 26 -6.80 -9.08 -19.56
CA GLU A 26 -6.51 -9.66 -20.89
C GLU A 26 -5.95 -11.09 -20.83
N THR A 27 -5.61 -11.61 -19.66
CA THR A 27 -4.98 -12.92 -19.52
C THR A 27 -5.98 -14.06 -19.80
N GLY A 28 -5.49 -15.27 -20.01
CA GLY A 28 -6.25 -16.45 -20.44
C GLY A 28 -7.39 -16.87 -19.49
N SER A 29 -7.89 -18.09 -19.67
CA SER A 29 -8.95 -18.63 -18.81
C SER A 29 -8.38 -19.03 -17.44
N HIS A 30 -8.03 -18.04 -16.61
CA HIS A 30 -7.39 -18.28 -15.31
C HIS A 30 -8.38 -18.33 -14.15
N LEU A 31 -8.17 -19.27 -13.23
CA LEU A 31 -8.85 -19.29 -11.94
C LEU A 31 -8.23 -18.26 -10.99
N VAL A 32 -9.00 -17.31 -10.49
CA VAL A 32 -8.53 -16.40 -9.43
C VAL A 32 -8.30 -17.19 -8.15
N GLN A 33 -7.07 -17.20 -7.65
CA GLN A 33 -6.70 -17.93 -6.41
C GLN A 33 -6.83 -17.03 -5.18
N SER A 34 -6.49 -15.75 -5.32
CA SER A 34 -6.53 -14.80 -4.21
C SER A 34 -6.60 -13.36 -4.71
N ALA A 35 -7.32 -12.50 -3.97
CA ALA A 35 -7.34 -11.06 -4.17
C ALA A 35 -7.06 -10.37 -2.82
N THR A 36 -6.04 -9.51 -2.77
CA THR A 36 -5.60 -8.82 -1.54
C THR A 36 -5.57 -7.32 -1.76
N LEU A 37 -6.29 -6.56 -0.91
CA LEU A 37 -6.25 -5.11 -0.91
C LEU A 37 -4.89 -4.63 -0.39
N LEU A 38 -4.25 -3.74 -1.14
CA LEU A 38 -2.98 -3.13 -0.80
C LEU A 38 -3.17 -1.82 -0.03
N PRO A 39 -2.17 -1.38 0.77
CA PRO A 39 -2.22 -0.11 1.50
C PRO A 39 -2.31 1.15 0.61
N ASN A 40 -2.18 1.01 -0.71
CA ASN A 40 -2.37 2.10 -1.68
C ASN A 40 -3.76 2.10 -2.34
N GLY A 41 -4.65 1.18 -1.94
CA GLY A 41 -6.00 1.06 -2.49
C GLY A 41 -6.12 0.13 -3.71
N ASN A 42 -5.01 -0.28 -4.31
CA ASN A 42 -5.04 -1.26 -5.40
C ASN A 42 -5.28 -2.67 -4.86
N VAL A 43 -5.70 -3.59 -5.71
CA VAL A 43 -5.90 -5.00 -5.35
C VAL A 43 -4.90 -5.86 -6.12
N LEU A 44 -4.04 -6.59 -5.40
CA LEU A 44 -3.21 -7.64 -5.99
C LEU A 44 -4.06 -8.89 -6.17
N VAL A 45 -4.14 -9.36 -7.40
CA VAL A 45 -4.84 -10.59 -7.77
C VAL A 45 -3.84 -11.60 -8.29
N LEU A 46 -3.82 -12.79 -7.67
CA LEU A 46 -3.01 -13.92 -8.11
C LEU A 46 -3.89 -14.90 -8.86
N LEU A 47 -3.42 -15.23 -10.06
CA LEU A 47 -4.09 -16.10 -11.00
C LEU A 47 -3.47 -17.50 -10.94
N GLY A 48 -4.32 -18.52 -10.95
CA GLY A 48 -3.96 -19.91 -11.11
C GLY A 48 -3.82 -20.29 -12.59
N GLY A 49 -3.53 -21.56 -12.85
CA GLY A 49 -3.32 -22.11 -14.19
C GLY A 49 -4.50 -21.86 -15.15
N ASP A 50 -4.20 -21.85 -16.44
CA ASP A 50 -5.19 -21.84 -17.52
C ASP A 50 -5.73 -23.26 -17.73
N GLU A 51 -7.05 -23.45 -17.75
CA GLU A 51 -7.65 -24.77 -18.07
C GLU A 51 -7.58 -25.09 -19.57
N ASP A 52 -7.50 -24.07 -20.44
CA ASP A 52 -7.65 -24.21 -21.89
C ASP A 52 -6.32 -24.48 -22.63
N ASP A 53 -5.19 -24.10 -22.04
CA ASP A 53 -3.86 -24.36 -22.58
C ASP A 53 -3.07 -25.17 -21.54
N PHE A 54 -2.56 -26.35 -21.93
CA PHE A 54 -1.70 -27.19 -21.08
C PHE A 54 -0.35 -26.52 -20.70
N VAL A 55 -0.26 -25.20 -20.90
CA VAL A 55 0.75 -24.27 -20.46
C VAL A 55 0.29 -23.69 -19.13
N TRP A 56 0.60 -24.41 -18.07
CA TRP A 56 0.41 -23.95 -16.70
C TRP A 56 1.33 -22.74 -16.46
N ASP A 57 0.80 -21.52 -16.59
CA ASP A 57 1.45 -20.29 -16.12
C ASP A 57 0.84 -19.75 -14.79
N PRO A 58 0.85 -20.51 -13.66
CA PRO A 58 0.32 -20.06 -12.37
C PRO A 58 1.25 -19.07 -11.63
N ALA A 59 2.15 -18.39 -12.35
CA ALA A 59 2.94 -17.30 -11.80
C ALA A 59 2.29 -15.94 -12.02
N THR A 60 1.17 -15.84 -12.74
CA THR A 60 0.63 -14.54 -13.16
C THR A 60 0.03 -13.74 -11.99
N SER A 61 0.50 -12.50 -11.85
CA SER A 61 -0.01 -11.51 -10.92
C SER A 61 -0.54 -10.31 -11.69
N VAL A 62 -1.71 -9.80 -11.30
CA VAL A 62 -2.27 -8.56 -11.85
C VAL A 62 -2.67 -7.60 -10.73
N LEU A 63 -2.59 -6.31 -11.01
CA LEU A 63 -3.05 -5.25 -10.13
C LEU A 63 -4.33 -4.65 -10.71
N TYR A 64 -5.34 -4.54 -9.86
CA TYR A 64 -6.56 -3.80 -10.15
C TYR A 64 -6.52 -2.44 -9.45
N ASP A 65 -6.70 -1.38 -10.23
CA ASP A 65 -6.88 -0.02 -9.73
C ASP A 65 -8.39 0.33 -9.73
N PRO A 66 -9.03 0.45 -8.56
CA PRO A 66 -10.46 0.72 -8.48
C PRO A 66 -10.87 2.12 -8.94
N ASN A 67 -9.94 3.07 -8.98
CA ASN A 67 -10.25 4.48 -9.27
C ASN A 67 -10.49 4.70 -10.76
N ILE A 68 -9.62 4.10 -11.57
CA ILE A 68 -9.71 4.13 -13.03
C ILE A 68 -10.30 2.85 -13.61
N ARG A 69 -10.68 1.89 -12.75
CA ARG A 69 -11.26 0.58 -13.10
C ARG A 69 -10.42 -0.16 -14.13
N SER A 70 -9.11 -0.15 -13.92
CA SER A 70 -8.14 -0.69 -14.87
C SER A 70 -7.33 -1.83 -14.26
N TRP A 71 -6.82 -2.69 -15.14
CA TRP A 71 -5.99 -3.83 -14.79
C TRP A 71 -4.61 -3.66 -15.40
N SER A 72 -3.56 -3.98 -14.64
CA SER A 72 -2.18 -3.98 -15.12
C SER A 72 -1.45 -5.24 -14.69
N ARG A 73 -0.49 -5.73 -15.49
CA ARG A 73 0.37 -6.84 -15.09
C ARG A 73 1.45 -6.34 -14.11
N THR A 74 1.78 -7.18 -13.14
CA THR A 74 2.96 -7.00 -12.27
C THR A 74 3.85 -8.24 -12.35
N ALA A 75 4.99 -8.26 -11.66
CA ALA A 75 5.88 -9.42 -11.67
C ALA A 75 5.13 -10.68 -11.22
N GLY A 76 5.50 -11.80 -11.83
CA GLY A 76 4.95 -13.10 -11.44
C GLY A 76 5.64 -13.69 -10.21
N LEU A 77 4.97 -14.62 -9.54
CA LEU A 77 5.55 -15.42 -8.47
C LEU A 77 6.80 -16.15 -8.96
N ASN A 78 7.82 -16.29 -8.11
CA ASN A 78 9.01 -17.07 -8.42
C ASN A 78 8.70 -18.58 -8.45
N THR A 79 7.74 -19.02 -7.62
CA THR A 79 7.18 -20.38 -7.65
C THR A 79 5.71 -20.30 -8.00
N SER A 80 5.38 -20.76 -9.21
CA SER A 80 4.00 -20.89 -9.66
C SER A 80 3.24 -21.88 -8.77
N ARG A 81 2.05 -21.50 -8.32
CA ARG A 81 1.28 -22.26 -7.32
C ARG A 81 -0.22 -21.98 -7.37
N ILE A 82 -1.01 -22.93 -6.87
CA ILE A 82 -2.44 -22.79 -6.53
C ILE A 82 -2.66 -23.22 -5.08
N ASP A 83 -3.86 -23.00 -4.52
CA ASP A 83 -4.22 -23.41 -3.16
C ASP A 83 -3.27 -22.89 -2.07
N HIS A 84 -2.61 -21.77 -2.38
CA HIS A 84 -1.79 -20.98 -1.45
C HIS A 84 -2.68 -20.05 -0.64
N THR A 85 -2.09 -19.43 0.39
CA THR A 85 -2.71 -18.31 1.11
C THR A 85 -1.93 -17.03 0.88
N THR A 86 -2.64 -15.90 0.82
CA THR A 86 -2.09 -14.54 0.83
C THR A 86 -2.39 -13.86 2.16
N THR A 87 -1.42 -13.14 2.72
CA THR A 87 -1.61 -12.35 3.95
C THR A 87 -0.92 -11.01 3.79
N LEU A 88 -1.67 -9.91 3.92
CA LEU A 88 -1.10 -8.56 4.02
C LEU A 88 -0.37 -8.44 5.35
N LEU A 89 0.90 -8.06 5.32
CA LEU A 89 1.73 -7.87 6.50
C LEU A 89 1.65 -6.43 7.02
N PRO A 90 1.99 -6.20 8.30
CA PRO A 90 2.07 -4.87 8.91
C PRO A 90 2.85 -3.81 8.13
N ASP A 91 3.88 -4.24 7.39
CA ASP A 91 4.74 -3.37 6.61
C ASP A 91 4.27 -3.15 5.17
N GLY A 92 3.12 -3.70 4.80
CA GLY A 92 2.51 -3.52 3.49
C GLY A 92 2.90 -4.56 2.43
N ASP A 93 3.89 -5.42 2.72
CA ASP A 93 4.22 -6.57 1.86
C ASP A 93 3.08 -7.60 1.91
N ILE A 94 2.90 -8.38 0.85
CA ILE A 94 2.01 -9.54 0.86
C ILE A 94 2.82 -10.82 0.97
N LEU A 95 2.57 -11.60 2.01
CA LEU A 95 3.10 -12.94 2.19
C LEU A 95 2.24 -13.96 1.43
N VAL A 96 2.87 -14.73 0.54
CA VAL A 96 2.30 -15.93 -0.09
C VAL A 96 2.98 -17.17 0.47
N THR A 97 2.20 -18.18 0.88
CA THR A 97 2.75 -19.38 1.55
C THR A 97 2.18 -20.67 1.01
N GLY A 98 3.04 -21.68 0.89
CA GLY A 98 2.66 -23.06 0.57
C GLY A 98 1.91 -23.18 -0.76
N GLY A 99 0.98 -24.11 -0.84
CA GLY A 99 0.19 -24.38 -2.03
C GLY A 99 0.76 -25.50 -2.90
N TRP A 100 0.02 -25.81 -3.96
CA TRP A 100 0.36 -26.81 -4.96
C TRP A 100 1.17 -26.16 -6.08
N GLY A 101 2.47 -26.46 -6.13
CA GLY A 101 3.40 -25.91 -7.10
C GLY A 101 3.58 -26.80 -8.34
N PHE A 102 4.02 -26.20 -9.44
CA PHE A 102 4.25 -26.88 -10.72
C PHE A 102 5.67 -26.64 -11.27
N PRO A 103 6.74 -27.04 -10.56
CA PRO A 103 8.11 -26.86 -11.04
C PRO A 103 8.38 -27.62 -12.35
N CYS A 104 9.11 -26.98 -13.26
CA CYS A 104 9.55 -27.56 -14.52
C CYS A 104 11.07 -27.73 -14.54
N LEU A 105 11.55 -28.95 -14.82
CA LEU A 105 12.96 -29.28 -15.00
C LEU A 105 13.18 -29.82 -16.41
N ALA A 106 13.96 -29.11 -17.23
CA ALA A 106 14.44 -29.59 -18.54
C ALA A 106 13.37 -30.31 -19.40
N ASN A 107 12.16 -29.72 -19.48
CA ASN A 107 10.96 -30.18 -20.21
C ASN A 107 10.03 -31.17 -19.47
N TYR A 108 10.26 -31.44 -18.18
CA TYR A 108 9.34 -32.21 -17.35
C TYR A 108 8.79 -31.32 -16.22
N CYS A 109 7.49 -31.04 -16.27
CA CYS A 109 6.77 -30.36 -15.19
C CYS A 109 6.08 -31.42 -14.33
N TYR A 110 6.26 -31.32 -13.02
CA TYR A 110 5.56 -32.16 -12.06
C TYR A 110 4.87 -31.28 -11.04
N SER A 111 3.84 -31.82 -10.40
CA SER A 111 3.17 -31.13 -9.32
C SER A 111 3.66 -31.61 -7.96
N THR A 112 3.81 -30.68 -7.03
CA THR A 112 4.19 -30.98 -5.65
C THR A 112 3.69 -29.89 -4.73
N VAL A 113 3.27 -30.28 -3.52
CA VAL A 113 3.10 -29.32 -2.44
C VAL A 113 4.43 -28.63 -2.15
N THR A 114 4.45 -27.31 -2.15
CA THR A 114 5.67 -26.52 -1.93
C THR A 114 5.84 -26.12 -0.46
N ASN A 115 7.09 -25.90 -0.07
CA ASN A 115 7.49 -25.31 1.21
C ASN A 115 8.03 -23.89 1.07
N THR A 116 7.92 -23.29 -0.11
CA THR A 116 8.40 -21.94 -0.35
C THR A 116 7.36 -20.92 0.10
N ALA A 117 7.85 -19.82 0.66
CA ALA A 117 7.08 -18.60 0.87
C ALA A 117 7.74 -17.44 0.13
N GLU A 118 6.93 -16.49 -0.31
CA GLU A 118 7.36 -15.32 -1.06
C GLU A 118 6.69 -14.06 -0.55
N LEU A 119 7.35 -12.93 -0.72
CA LEU A 119 6.86 -11.61 -0.36
C LEU A 119 6.72 -10.77 -1.63
N TYR A 120 5.53 -10.20 -1.83
CA TYR A 120 5.31 -9.18 -2.84
C TYR A 120 5.49 -7.80 -2.24
N ASP A 121 6.43 -7.06 -2.82
CA ASP A 121 6.65 -5.65 -2.55
C ASP A 121 5.77 -4.84 -3.53
N PRO A 122 4.70 -4.17 -3.05
CA PRO A 122 3.82 -3.36 -3.90
C PRO A 122 4.48 -2.07 -4.41
N LEU A 123 5.51 -1.59 -3.73
CA LEU A 123 6.28 -0.39 -4.06
C LEU A 123 7.23 -0.62 -5.24
N ASN A 124 7.69 -1.84 -5.47
CA ASN A 124 8.52 -2.19 -6.62
C ASN A 124 7.83 -3.14 -7.61
N GLY A 125 6.68 -3.70 -7.25
CA GLY A 125 5.96 -4.68 -8.04
C GLY A 125 6.76 -5.96 -8.25
N ARG A 126 7.47 -6.43 -7.22
CA ARG A 126 8.41 -7.56 -7.30
C ARG A 126 8.15 -8.59 -6.22
N TRP A 127 8.41 -9.85 -6.57
CA TRP A 127 8.41 -10.98 -5.65
C TRP A 127 9.82 -11.33 -5.20
N ARG A 128 9.98 -11.67 -3.93
CA ARG A 128 11.22 -12.22 -3.37
C ARG A 128 10.92 -13.42 -2.50
N TYR A 129 11.83 -14.40 -2.47
CA TYR A 129 11.77 -15.50 -1.51
C TYR A 129 11.95 -14.99 -0.08
N THR A 130 11.30 -15.66 0.87
CA THR A 130 11.56 -15.54 2.31
C THR A 130 11.88 -16.93 2.90
N GLY A 131 11.95 -17.04 4.23
CA GLY A 131 12.15 -18.33 4.91
C GLY A 131 11.17 -19.41 4.43
N ASN A 132 11.61 -20.66 4.48
CA ASN A 132 10.79 -21.81 4.09
C ASN A 132 9.98 -22.33 5.28
N LEU A 133 8.73 -22.72 5.01
CA LEU A 133 7.84 -23.38 5.95
C LEU A 133 7.95 -24.90 5.84
N SER A 134 7.18 -25.66 6.61
CA SER A 134 6.92 -27.07 6.30
C SER A 134 5.97 -27.16 5.10
N ARG A 135 6.22 -28.10 4.18
CA ARG A 135 5.39 -28.30 2.96
C ARG A 135 3.92 -28.43 3.34
N ARG A 136 3.06 -27.62 2.74
CA ARG A 136 1.59 -27.65 2.94
C ARG A 136 0.83 -26.93 1.82
N SER A 137 -0.36 -27.41 1.48
CA SER A 137 -1.40 -26.72 0.72
C SER A 137 -2.72 -26.74 1.49
N GLU A 138 -3.71 -25.95 1.05
CA GLU A 138 -5.07 -25.93 1.63
C GLU A 138 -5.09 -25.66 3.15
N HIS A 139 -4.02 -25.02 3.64
CA HIS A 139 -3.84 -24.55 5.00
C HIS A 139 -4.52 -23.21 5.20
N SER A 140 -4.65 -22.79 6.45
CA SER A 140 -5.07 -21.42 6.78
C SER A 140 -3.87 -20.55 7.12
N ALA A 141 -4.01 -19.25 6.87
CA ALA A 141 -3.07 -18.23 7.30
C ALA A 141 -3.81 -17.12 8.05
N THR A 142 -3.34 -16.78 9.26
CA THR A 142 -3.95 -15.74 10.09
C THR A 142 -2.88 -14.76 10.55
N LEU A 143 -3.00 -13.49 10.15
CA LEU A 143 -2.21 -12.42 10.76
C LEU A 143 -2.65 -12.28 12.22
N LEU A 144 -1.69 -12.40 13.13
CA LEU A 144 -1.91 -12.31 14.56
C LEU A 144 -1.76 -10.86 15.04
N PRO A 145 -2.35 -10.53 16.20
CA PRO A 145 -2.17 -9.25 16.91
C PRO A 145 -0.73 -8.77 17.07
N ASN A 146 0.23 -9.70 17.09
CA ASN A 146 1.65 -9.42 17.24
C ASN A 146 2.39 -9.17 15.92
N GLY A 147 1.66 -9.06 14.80
CA GLY A 147 2.23 -8.86 13.47
C GLY A 147 2.81 -10.13 12.82
N LYS A 148 2.81 -11.27 13.52
CA LYS A 148 3.25 -12.56 12.97
C LYS A 148 2.12 -13.27 12.24
N VAL A 149 2.43 -14.21 11.35
CA VAL A 149 1.41 -14.99 10.63
C VAL A 149 1.39 -16.42 11.12
N LEU A 150 0.26 -16.85 11.69
CA LEU A 150 0.02 -18.26 12.02
C LEU A 150 -0.40 -19.01 10.76
N ILE A 151 0.33 -20.07 10.44
CA ILE A 151 -0.07 -21.05 9.44
C ILE A 151 -0.45 -22.36 10.14
N ALA A 152 -1.63 -22.90 9.83
CA ALA A 152 -2.18 -24.05 10.52
C ALA A 152 -2.70 -25.12 9.55
N GLY A 153 -2.40 -26.39 9.84
CA GLY A 153 -2.90 -27.54 9.11
C GLY A 153 -2.48 -27.57 7.63
N GLY A 154 -3.39 -28.05 6.79
CA GLY A 154 -3.17 -28.31 5.37
C GLY A 154 -2.81 -29.76 5.08
N ASP A 155 -2.43 -30.02 3.85
CA ASP A 155 -1.98 -31.33 3.39
C ASP A 155 -0.59 -31.25 2.77
N ASN A 156 0.19 -32.32 2.95
CA ASN A 156 1.51 -32.47 2.33
C ASN A 156 1.47 -33.62 1.34
N TYR A 157 0.67 -33.45 0.29
CA TYR A 157 0.58 -34.42 -0.78
C TYR A 157 1.85 -34.40 -1.65
N ALA A 158 2.63 -35.47 -1.60
CA ALA A 158 3.76 -35.67 -2.51
C ALA A 158 3.37 -36.65 -3.63
N TYR A 159 3.49 -36.23 -4.88
CA TYR A 159 3.43 -37.13 -6.04
C TYR A 159 4.77 -37.86 -6.21
N ASP A 160 5.23 -38.52 -5.15
CA ASP A 160 6.40 -39.39 -5.19
C ASP A 160 5.98 -40.87 -5.21
N SER A 161 6.94 -41.78 -5.38
CA SER A 161 6.70 -43.22 -5.42
C SER A 161 6.10 -43.82 -4.13
N SER A 162 6.03 -43.04 -3.05
CA SER A 162 5.43 -43.44 -1.78
C SER A 162 3.95 -43.07 -1.65
N TYR A 163 3.42 -42.19 -2.52
CA TYR A 163 2.02 -41.73 -2.49
C TYR A 163 1.56 -41.36 -1.07
N THR A 164 2.43 -40.71 -0.30
CA THR A 164 2.17 -40.39 1.10
C THR A 164 1.28 -39.15 1.16
N LYS A 165 -0.04 -39.38 1.26
CA LYS A 165 -1.01 -38.33 1.61
C LYS A 165 -0.97 -38.12 3.13
N ALA A 166 -0.33 -37.05 3.59
CA ALA A 166 -0.33 -36.67 4.99
C ALA A 166 -1.16 -35.41 5.21
N THR A 167 -2.29 -35.54 5.91
CA THR A 167 -2.98 -34.37 6.46
C THR A 167 -2.25 -33.90 7.71
N LEU A 168 -1.98 -32.60 7.78
CA LEU A 168 -1.15 -32.00 8.80
C LEU A 168 -1.97 -31.55 10.00
N LYS A 169 -1.43 -31.82 11.19
CA LYS A 169 -1.80 -31.14 12.43
C LYS A 169 -0.78 -30.10 12.85
N SER A 170 0.31 -29.93 12.11
CA SER A 170 1.37 -28.99 12.48
C SER A 170 0.97 -27.55 12.18
N ALA A 171 1.45 -26.65 13.02
CA ALA A 171 1.34 -25.22 12.84
C ALA A 171 2.70 -24.54 12.98
N GLU A 172 2.89 -23.46 12.22
CA GLU A 172 4.11 -22.66 12.23
C GLU A 172 3.74 -21.17 12.27
N VAL A 173 4.62 -20.35 12.82
CA VAL A 173 4.46 -18.89 12.89
C VAL A 173 5.58 -18.24 12.09
N TYR A 174 5.21 -17.36 11.16
CA TYR A 174 6.13 -16.53 10.40
C TYR A 174 6.38 -15.18 11.07
N ASP A 175 7.65 -14.80 11.19
CA ASP A 175 8.09 -13.50 11.67
C ASP A 175 8.75 -12.73 10.53
N SER A 176 8.09 -11.67 10.04
CA SER A 176 8.58 -10.86 8.92
C SER A 176 9.83 -10.05 9.25
N THR A 177 10.07 -9.74 10.54
CA THR A 177 11.23 -8.96 10.97
C THR A 177 12.54 -9.74 10.83
N THR A 178 12.47 -11.06 11.05
CA THR A 178 13.61 -11.97 10.94
C THR A 178 13.57 -12.84 9.69
N ALA A 179 12.46 -12.79 8.94
CA ALA A 179 12.19 -13.67 7.79
C ALA A 179 12.27 -15.16 8.15
N THR A 180 11.85 -15.54 9.36
CA THR A 180 11.94 -16.92 9.87
C THR A 180 10.60 -17.54 10.20
N TRP A 181 10.58 -18.88 10.17
CA TRP A 181 9.47 -19.72 10.59
C TRP A 181 9.83 -20.43 11.89
N SER A 182 8.88 -20.51 12.82
CA SER A 182 9.03 -21.26 14.07
C SER A 182 7.83 -22.19 14.27
N ALA A 183 8.08 -23.45 14.63
CA ALA A 183 7.02 -24.37 15.01
C ALA A 183 6.27 -23.85 16.25
N THR A 184 4.95 -24.05 16.28
CA THR A 184 4.11 -23.76 17.45
C THR A 184 3.28 -24.99 17.82
N ALA A 185 2.35 -24.86 18.77
CA ALA A 185 1.47 -25.94 19.18
C ALA A 185 0.70 -26.53 17.98
N ASP A 186 0.73 -27.86 17.88
CA ASP A 186 -0.07 -28.61 16.91
C ASP A 186 -1.58 -28.43 17.16
N LEU A 187 -2.36 -28.57 16.09
CA LEU A 187 -3.79 -28.81 16.15
C LEU A 187 -4.07 -30.14 16.85
N ASN A 188 -5.19 -30.24 17.55
CA ASN A 188 -5.64 -31.47 18.21
C ASN A 188 -6.01 -32.56 17.20
N ALA A 189 -6.45 -32.16 16.00
CA ALA A 189 -6.75 -33.05 14.89
C ALA A 189 -6.13 -32.50 13.60
N PRO A 190 -5.57 -33.37 12.74
CA PRO A 190 -5.08 -32.94 11.43
C PRO A 190 -6.26 -32.45 10.58
N ARG A 191 -6.08 -31.34 9.85
CA ARG A 191 -7.15 -30.75 9.03
C ARG A 191 -6.64 -29.96 7.82
N TYR A 192 -7.29 -30.14 6.68
CA TYR A 192 -7.17 -29.30 5.47
C TYR A 192 -8.57 -28.77 5.06
N PHE A 193 -8.64 -27.74 4.21
CA PHE A 193 -9.90 -27.03 3.86
C PHE A 193 -10.72 -26.55 5.08
N HIS A 194 -10.04 -26.22 6.18
CA HIS A 194 -10.68 -25.63 7.36
C HIS A 194 -10.66 -24.11 7.27
N THR A 195 -11.50 -23.45 8.06
CA THR A 195 -11.43 -21.99 8.24
C THR A 195 -10.67 -21.65 9.51
N ALA A 196 -9.93 -20.54 9.50
CA ALA A 196 -9.36 -19.93 10.69
C ALA A 196 -9.82 -18.48 10.80
N THR A 197 -10.23 -18.05 11.99
CA THR A 197 -10.73 -16.71 12.24
C THR A 197 -10.05 -16.13 13.46
N LEU A 198 -9.38 -14.98 13.28
CA LEU A 198 -8.88 -14.20 14.41
C LEU A 198 -10.06 -13.62 15.18
N LEU A 199 -10.09 -13.88 16.49
CA LEU A 199 -11.06 -13.32 17.41
C LEU A 199 -10.53 -12.01 18.02
N SER A 200 -11.44 -11.15 18.50
CA SER A 200 -11.09 -9.87 19.14
C SER A 200 -10.25 -10.00 20.41
N ASN A 201 -10.22 -11.18 21.02
CA ASN A 201 -9.36 -11.49 22.17
C ASN A 201 -7.97 -12.02 21.76
N GLY A 202 -7.62 -11.97 20.48
CA GLY A 202 -6.33 -12.37 19.92
C GLY A 202 -6.16 -13.87 19.66
N LYS A 203 -7.15 -14.69 19.98
CA LYS A 203 -7.13 -16.14 19.73
C LYS A 203 -7.59 -16.45 18.32
N VAL A 204 -7.17 -17.60 17.77
CA VAL A 204 -7.60 -18.05 16.44
C VAL A 204 -8.53 -19.23 16.55
N LEU A 205 -9.79 -19.05 16.13
CA LEU A 205 -10.79 -20.12 16.06
C LEU A 205 -10.61 -20.89 14.75
N VAL A 206 -10.34 -22.18 14.85
CA VAL A 206 -10.18 -23.10 13.72
C VAL A 206 -11.39 -24.04 13.66
N VAL A 207 -12.09 -24.10 12.52
CA VAL A 207 -13.38 -24.82 12.39
C VAL A 207 -13.38 -25.75 11.19
N GLY A 208 -13.82 -26.99 11.40
CA GLY A 208 -14.12 -27.93 10.32
C GLY A 208 -12.89 -28.44 9.56
N GLY A 209 -13.05 -28.61 8.25
CA GLY A 209 -12.06 -29.23 7.36
C GLY A 209 -12.17 -30.75 7.31
N PHE A 210 -11.15 -31.39 6.74
CA PHE A 210 -11.06 -32.84 6.58
C PHE A 210 -9.77 -33.38 7.16
N ASP A 211 -9.80 -34.57 7.76
CA ASP A 211 -8.63 -35.21 8.39
C ASP A 211 -7.93 -36.24 7.49
N GLY A 212 -8.42 -36.43 6.26
CA GLY A 212 -7.88 -37.40 5.30
C GLY A 212 -8.29 -38.85 5.56
N SER A 213 -9.10 -39.15 6.59
CA SER A 213 -9.52 -40.52 6.94
C SER A 213 -10.60 -41.10 6.01
N GLY A 214 -11.24 -40.27 5.20
CA GLY A 214 -12.42 -40.65 4.39
C GLY A 214 -13.74 -40.67 5.18
N SER A 215 -13.73 -40.32 6.46
CA SER A 215 -14.91 -40.33 7.35
C SER A 215 -15.87 -39.14 7.14
N GLY A 216 -15.58 -38.26 6.16
CA GLY A 216 -16.32 -37.02 5.90
C GLY A 216 -15.73 -35.79 6.60
N PRO A 217 -16.44 -34.64 6.59
CA PRO A 217 -15.96 -33.40 7.18
C PRO A 217 -15.93 -33.45 8.71
N LEU A 218 -14.93 -32.82 9.30
CA LEU A 218 -14.78 -32.68 10.75
C LEU A 218 -15.91 -31.83 11.33
N ARG A 219 -16.48 -32.31 12.44
CA ARG A 219 -17.51 -31.61 13.23
C ARG A 219 -16.92 -31.06 14.53
N SER A 220 -15.67 -30.60 14.45
CA SER A 220 -14.92 -30.05 15.58
C SER A 220 -14.42 -28.66 15.26
N ALA A 221 -14.28 -27.87 16.32
CA ALA A 221 -13.57 -26.62 16.31
C ALA A 221 -12.54 -26.63 17.43
N GLU A 222 -11.48 -25.86 17.28
CA GLU A 222 -10.46 -25.66 18.30
C GLU A 222 -9.98 -24.22 18.32
N LEU A 223 -9.38 -23.83 19.43
CA LEU A 223 -8.94 -22.47 19.67
C LEU A 223 -7.43 -22.49 19.87
N TYR A 224 -6.71 -21.84 18.95
CA TYR A 224 -5.29 -21.56 19.13
C TYR A 224 -5.14 -20.31 19.99
N ASP A 225 -4.39 -20.45 21.07
CA ASP A 225 -3.97 -19.37 21.94
C ASP A 225 -2.45 -19.26 21.83
N ALA A 226 -1.96 -18.15 21.25
CA ALA A 226 -0.53 -17.89 21.15
C ALA A 226 0.13 -17.63 22.51
N GLY A 227 -0.65 -17.68 23.61
CA GLY A 227 -0.31 -17.12 24.90
C GLY A 227 -0.65 -15.64 24.94
N ALA A 228 -0.91 -15.11 26.14
CA ALA A 228 -0.97 -13.66 26.37
C ALA A 228 0.44 -13.08 26.21
N ILE A 229 0.91 -12.97 24.98
CA ILE A 229 2.15 -12.28 24.68
C ILE A 229 1.76 -10.82 24.51
N SER A 230 2.12 -9.97 25.48
CA SER A 230 2.28 -8.54 25.21
C SER A 230 3.48 -8.39 24.29
N THR A 231 3.30 -8.73 23.02
CA THR A 231 4.32 -8.42 22.02
C THR A 231 4.34 -6.91 21.85
N PRO A 232 5.51 -6.27 21.96
CA PRO A 232 5.63 -4.88 21.56
C PRO A 232 5.08 -4.71 20.16
N ASN A 233 4.31 -3.64 19.94
CA ASN A 233 3.82 -3.31 18.62
C ASN A 233 5.04 -3.09 17.70
N ALA A 234 5.03 -3.58 16.46
CA ALA A 234 6.20 -3.48 15.59
C ALA A 234 6.66 -2.02 15.40
N ILE A 235 5.72 -1.06 15.45
CA ILE A 235 6.02 0.38 15.36
C ILE A 235 6.81 0.93 16.56
N ASP A 236 6.94 0.15 17.63
CA ASP A 236 7.77 0.50 18.77
C ASP A 236 9.25 0.17 18.57
N ASP A 237 9.62 -0.61 17.54
CA ASP A 237 11.01 -0.75 17.13
C ASP A 237 11.46 0.47 16.32
N ALA A 238 12.63 1.04 16.62
CA ALA A 238 13.10 2.27 16.00
C ALA A 238 13.40 2.09 14.49
N GLN A 239 13.95 0.95 14.10
CA GLN A 239 14.28 0.69 12.70
C GLN A 239 13.01 0.44 11.88
N PHE A 240 12.05 -0.32 12.43
CA PHE A 240 10.73 -0.51 11.83
C PHE A 240 9.99 0.82 11.71
N PHE A 241 9.95 1.63 12.78
CA PHE A 241 9.35 2.97 12.78
C PHE A 241 9.89 3.83 11.64
N VAL A 242 11.22 3.91 11.51
CA VAL A 242 11.88 4.67 10.45
C VAL A 242 11.53 4.12 9.07
N ARG A 243 11.62 2.80 8.86
CA ARG A 243 11.23 2.18 7.58
C ARG A 243 9.78 2.53 7.22
N GLN A 244 8.84 2.43 8.16
CA GLN A 244 7.44 2.78 7.89
C GLN A 244 7.26 4.22 7.43
N HIS A 245 8.05 5.17 7.95
CA HIS A 245 7.98 6.55 7.49
C HIS A 245 8.48 6.73 6.04
N TYR A 246 9.51 5.98 5.63
CA TYR A 246 9.93 5.96 4.23
C TYR A 246 8.83 5.41 3.32
N LEU A 247 8.14 4.35 3.74
CA LEU A 247 7.05 3.76 2.96
C LEU A 247 5.84 4.71 2.90
N ASP A 248 5.45 5.26 4.05
CA ASP A 248 4.22 6.04 4.20
C ASP A 248 4.30 7.45 3.59
N PHE A 249 5.47 8.10 3.68
CA PHE A 249 5.66 9.47 3.19
C PHE A 249 6.44 9.54 1.88
N LEU A 250 7.41 8.65 1.65
CA LEU A 250 8.31 8.73 0.50
C LEU A 250 8.06 7.64 -0.55
N ASN A 251 7.13 6.71 -0.30
CA ASN A 251 6.78 5.61 -1.20
C ASN A 251 8.01 4.80 -1.70
N ARG A 252 9.00 4.59 -0.83
CA ARG A 252 10.19 3.80 -1.16
C ARG A 252 10.78 3.13 0.08
N GLU A 253 11.61 2.12 -0.14
CA GLU A 253 12.48 1.61 0.91
C GLU A 253 13.58 2.63 1.27
N PRO A 254 14.01 2.67 2.54
CA PRO A 254 15.17 3.47 2.93
C PRO A 254 16.45 2.91 2.31
N ASP A 255 17.34 3.81 1.92
CA ASP A 255 18.74 3.45 1.72
C ASP A 255 19.41 3.16 3.07
N SER A 256 20.48 2.36 3.05
CA SER A 256 21.15 1.92 4.28
C SER A 256 21.65 3.08 5.15
N THR A 257 22.08 4.18 4.53
CA THR A 257 22.56 5.37 5.22
C THR A 257 21.44 6.15 5.89
N GLY A 258 20.33 6.38 5.17
CA GLY A 258 19.14 7.04 5.68
C GLY A 258 18.45 6.25 6.79
N LEU A 259 18.38 4.92 6.66
CA LEU A 259 17.84 4.04 7.71
C LEU A 259 18.67 4.16 8.99
N ALA A 260 19.99 4.04 8.88
CA ALA A 260 20.89 4.11 10.03
C ALA A 260 20.83 5.49 10.71
N PHE A 261 20.84 6.57 9.93
CA PHE A 261 20.79 7.94 10.47
C PHE A 261 19.54 8.17 11.34
N TRP A 262 18.34 7.95 10.79
CA TRP A 262 17.11 8.21 11.54
C TRP A 262 16.86 7.21 12.67
N THR A 263 17.32 5.96 12.52
CA THR A 263 17.23 4.96 13.60
C THR A 263 18.10 5.39 14.78
N ASN A 264 19.32 5.88 14.51
CA ASN A 264 20.24 6.34 15.53
C ASN A 264 19.74 7.58 16.26
N GLU A 265 18.98 8.47 15.61
CA GLU A 265 18.34 9.61 16.29
C GLU A 265 17.45 9.16 17.44
N ILE A 266 16.66 8.09 17.25
CA ILE A 266 15.78 7.51 18.27
C ILE A 266 16.59 6.66 19.26
N ALA A 267 17.48 5.80 18.77
CA ALA A 267 18.26 4.88 19.60
C ALA A 267 19.23 5.60 20.55
N SER A 268 19.64 6.84 20.22
CA SER A 268 20.48 7.68 21.09
C SER A 268 19.88 7.96 22.48
N CYS A 269 18.56 7.83 22.62
CA CYS A 269 17.85 7.99 23.90
C CYS A 269 18.00 6.81 24.86
N GLY A 270 18.54 5.66 24.43
CA GLY A 270 18.60 4.45 25.25
C GLY A 270 17.21 3.99 25.69
N MET A 271 16.95 3.99 27.00
CA MET A 271 15.65 3.62 27.60
C MET A 271 14.82 4.82 28.10
N ASP A 272 15.24 6.06 27.83
CA ASP A 272 14.48 7.24 28.22
C ASP A 272 13.25 7.44 27.31
N GLN A 273 12.07 7.07 27.83
CA GLN A 273 10.82 7.13 27.08
C GLN A 273 10.44 8.55 26.64
N GLN A 274 10.70 9.57 27.47
CA GLN A 274 10.37 10.94 27.12
C GLN A 274 11.25 11.45 25.97
N CYS A 275 12.53 11.06 25.99
CA CYS A 275 13.45 11.30 24.88
C CYS A 275 13.00 10.57 23.61
N ILE A 276 12.64 9.28 23.71
CA ILE A 276 12.16 8.47 22.57
C ILE A 276 10.92 9.10 21.95
N ASP A 277 9.92 9.47 22.75
CA ASP A 277 8.67 10.08 22.28
C ASP A 277 8.96 11.39 21.53
N THR A 278 9.85 12.23 22.08
CA THR A 278 10.26 13.49 21.46
C THR A 278 11.00 13.25 20.13
N LYS A 279 11.94 12.29 20.11
CA LYS A 279 12.67 11.94 18.90
C LYS A 279 11.75 11.37 17.83
N ARG A 280 10.79 10.52 18.18
CA ARG A 280 9.77 10.02 17.23
C ARG A 280 8.98 11.16 16.61
N ILE A 281 8.48 12.11 17.40
CA ILE A 281 7.76 13.29 16.89
C ILE A 281 8.62 14.06 15.88
N ASN A 282 9.87 14.35 16.23
CA ASN A 282 10.78 15.11 15.38
C ASN A 282 11.17 14.37 14.11
N VAL A 283 11.51 13.08 14.22
CA VAL A 283 11.82 12.21 13.07
C VAL A 283 10.62 12.15 12.14
N SER A 284 9.40 11.96 12.67
CA SER A 284 8.19 11.87 11.83
C SER A 284 7.93 13.16 11.06
N ALA A 285 8.02 14.31 11.73
CA ALA A 285 7.86 15.61 11.09
C ALA A 285 8.95 15.88 10.04
N ALA A 286 10.16 15.38 10.25
CA ALA A 286 11.27 15.57 9.32
C ALA A 286 11.01 14.94 7.94
N TYR A 287 10.21 13.88 7.83
CA TYR A 287 9.86 13.31 6.52
C TYR A 287 9.06 14.28 5.68
N PHE A 288 8.03 14.91 6.24
CA PHE A 288 7.26 15.93 5.53
C PHE A 288 8.14 17.14 5.17
N LEU A 289 9.02 17.57 6.09
CA LEU A 289 9.90 18.72 5.91
C LEU A 289 11.09 18.43 4.97
N SER A 290 11.34 17.17 4.65
CA SER A 290 12.47 16.77 3.82
C SER A 290 12.36 17.35 2.41
N ILE A 291 13.50 17.66 1.81
CA ILE A 291 13.57 18.11 0.41
C ILE A 291 12.83 17.12 -0.50
N GLU A 292 12.98 15.83 -0.23
CA GLU A 292 12.33 14.77 -1.00
C GLU A 292 10.82 14.94 -0.98
N PHE A 293 10.18 15.00 0.19
CA PHE A 293 8.74 15.15 0.27
C PHE A 293 8.26 16.51 -0.25
N GLN A 294 8.98 17.59 0.06
CA GLN A 294 8.65 18.94 -0.39
C GLN A 294 8.64 19.08 -1.92
N GLN A 295 9.50 18.33 -2.61
CA GLN A 295 9.63 18.35 -4.06
C GLN A 295 8.87 17.22 -4.77
N THR A 296 8.27 16.29 -4.03
CA THR A 296 7.45 15.18 -4.54
C THR A 296 6.01 15.28 -4.01
N GLY A 297 5.73 14.69 -2.86
CA GLY A 297 4.43 14.70 -2.17
C GLY A 297 3.75 16.05 -2.13
N TYR A 298 4.45 17.04 -1.57
CA TYR A 298 3.87 18.37 -1.42
C TYR A 298 3.72 19.12 -2.74
N LEU A 299 4.57 18.83 -3.74
CA LEU A 299 4.40 19.39 -5.08
C LEU A 299 3.17 18.80 -5.78
N VAL A 300 2.92 17.48 -5.67
CA VAL A 300 1.68 16.86 -6.17
C VAL A 300 0.45 17.51 -5.55
N TYR A 301 0.43 17.70 -4.22
CA TYR A 301 -0.65 18.42 -3.54
C TYR A 301 -0.89 19.80 -4.17
N ARG A 302 0.17 20.61 -4.34
CA ARG A 302 0.07 21.97 -4.88
C ARG A 302 -0.32 21.99 -6.36
N MET A 303 0.08 20.99 -7.14
CA MET A 303 -0.37 20.84 -8.52
C MET A 303 -1.87 20.61 -8.60
N TYR A 304 -2.43 19.76 -7.74
CA TYR A 304 -3.89 19.58 -7.67
C TYR A 304 -4.59 20.84 -7.17
N GLN A 305 -4.04 21.53 -6.16
CA GLN A 305 -4.57 22.81 -5.69
C GLN A 305 -4.59 23.87 -6.80
N ALA A 306 -3.50 24.04 -7.54
CA ALA A 306 -3.44 24.98 -8.66
C ALA A 306 -4.37 24.57 -9.81
N ALA A 307 -4.42 23.28 -10.15
CA ALA A 307 -5.23 22.79 -11.26
C ALA A 307 -6.73 22.81 -10.97
N TYR A 308 -7.17 22.51 -9.75
CA TYR A 308 -8.60 22.26 -9.48
C TYR A 308 -9.15 23.01 -8.26
N GLY A 309 -8.29 23.58 -7.41
CA GLY A 309 -8.68 24.02 -6.08
C GLY A 309 -9.10 22.83 -5.21
N ASN A 310 -9.95 23.10 -4.22
CA ASN A 310 -10.53 22.06 -3.38
C ASN A 310 -11.52 21.17 -4.14
N LEU A 311 -11.59 19.89 -3.77
CA LEU A 311 -12.63 18.99 -4.26
C LEU A 311 -14.03 19.50 -3.88
N PRO A 312 -15.07 19.20 -4.68
CA PRO A 312 -16.44 19.59 -4.35
C PRO A 312 -16.85 19.14 -2.94
N ASN A 313 -17.29 20.09 -2.11
CA ASN A 313 -17.71 19.87 -0.71
C ASN A 313 -16.63 19.30 0.22
N ALA A 314 -15.34 19.43 -0.12
CA ALA A 314 -14.24 19.03 0.74
C ALA A 314 -13.24 20.18 0.94
N PRO A 315 -12.53 20.25 2.07
CA PRO A 315 -11.49 21.25 2.30
C PRO A 315 -10.11 20.81 1.77
N VAL A 316 -10.05 19.85 0.86
CA VAL A 316 -8.78 19.28 0.36
C VAL A 316 -8.80 19.17 -1.17
N PRO A 317 -7.65 19.33 -1.85
CA PRO A 317 -7.60 19.34 -3.32
C PRO A 317 -7.52 17.94 -3.96
N ILE A 318 -7.17 16.92 -3.18
CA ILE A 318 -6.83 15.59 -3.68
C ILE A 318 -7.25 14.52 -2.67
N ARG A 319 -7.59 13.33 -3.18
CA ARG A 319 -7.86 12.14 -2.37
C ARG A 319 -6.61 11.28 -2.20
N PHE A 320 -6.58 10.45 -1.16
CA PHE A 320 -5.48 9.56 -0.85
C PHE A 320 -5.12 8.64 -2.03
N ASN A 321 -6.14 8.09 -2.68
CA ASN A 321 -6.02 7.18 -3.82
C ASN A 321 -5.51 7.85 -5.12
N GLU A 322 -5.70 9.17 -5.28
CA GLU A 322 -5.08 9.96 -6.36
C GLU A 322 -3.64 10.36 -5.98
N PHE A 323 -3.42 10.66 -4.69
CA PHE A 323 -2.13 11.13 -4.18
C PHE A 323 -1.02 10.09 -4.25
N VAL A 324 -1.27 8.87 -3.77
CA VAL A 324 -0.24 7.83 -3.70
C VAL A 324 0.38 7.46 -5.06
N PRO A 325 -0.39 7.17 -6.13
CA PRO A 325 0.21 6.83 -7.42
C PRO A 325 0.99 8.00 -8.03
N ASP A 326 0.45 9.23 -7.95
CA ASP A 326 1.11 10.41 -8.52
C ASP A 326 2.41 10.76 -7.80
N THR A 327 2.47 10.58 -6.48
CA THR A 327 3.70 10.85 -5.72
C THR A 327 4.80 9.81 -5.94
N ARG A 328 4.43 8.56 -6.25
CA ARG A 328 5.38 7.52 -6.62
C ARG A 328 6.11 7.83 -7.92
N GLU A 329 5.44 8.44 -8.90
CA GLU A 329 6.08 8.81 -10.18
C GLU A 329 7.20 9.84 -9.99
N PHE A 330 7.04 10.79 -9.06
CA PHE A 330 8.09 11.76 -8.74
C PHE A 330 9.28 11.12 -8.03
N GLY A 331 9.01 10.26 -7.04
CA GLY A 331 10.03 9.69 -6.15
C GLY A 331 10.76 8.47 -6.70
N GLN A 332 10.28 7.84 -7.79
CA GLN A 332 10.81 6.58 -8.26
C GLN A 332 12.31 6.67 -8.61
N GLY A 333 13.15 6.01 -7.81
CA GLY A 333 14.61 5.99 -8.02
C GLY A 333 15.32 7.30 -7.69
N VAL A 334 14.63 8.30 -7.13
CA VAL A 334 15.23 9.54 -6.64
C VAL A 334 15.58 9.37 -5.16
N ILE A 335 16.88 9.46 -4.84
CA ILE A 335 17.36 9.52 -3.46
C ILE A 335 18.13 10.83 -3.31
N VAL A 336 17.61 11.73 -2.49
CA VAL A 336 18.22 13.05 -2.27
C VAL A 336 19.66 12.90 -1.76
N ASN A 337 20.55 13.74 -2.26
CA ASN A 337 22.01 13.71 -2.00
C ASN A 337 22.80 12.60 -2.71
N GLN A 338 22.18 11.77 -3.56
CA GLN A 338 22.92 10.87 -4.46
C GLN A 338 23.27 11.56 -5.79
N ALA A 339 24.41 11.22 -6.39
CA ALA A 339 24.85 11.88 -7.63
C ALA A 339 23.75 11.84 -8.73
N GLY A 340 23.35 13.01 -9.23
CA GLY A 340 22.38 13.16 -10.32
C GLY A 340 20.90 13.18 -9.90
N TRP A 341 20.60 13.17 -8.60
CA TRP A 341 19.22 13.14 -8.10
C TRP A 341 18.40 14.36 -8.53
N GLU A 342 19.00 15.55 -8.58
CA GLU A 342 18.31 16.79 -8.97
C GLU A 342 17.81 16.72 -10.42
N GLN A 343 18.66 16.23 -11.33
CA GLN A 343 18.31 16.12 -12.75
C GLN A 343 17.26 15.03 -12.97
N ALA A 344 17.37 13.90 -12.27
CA ALA A 344 16.37 12.84 -12.33
C ALA A 344 15.00 13.35 -11.86
N LEU A 345 14.97 14.05 -10.73
CA LEU A 345 13.75 14.65 -10.20
C LEU A 345 13.14 15.67 -11.16
N GLU A 346 13.94 16.57 -11.73
CA GLU A 346 13.45 17.56 -12.70
C GLU A 346 12.88 16.88 -13.96
N ASN A 347 13.51 15.82 -14.46
CA ASN A 347 12.97 15.03 -15.57
C ASN A 347 11.61 14.41 -15.21
N HIS A 348 11.45 13.86 -14.00
CA HIS A 348 10.17 13.31 -13.55
C HIS A 348 9.09 14.39 -13.42
N LYS A 349 9.41 15.56 -12.86
CA LYS A 349 8.46 16.69 -12.77
C LYS A 349 7.95 17.11 -14.15
N GLN A 350 8.83 17.18 -15.14
CA GLN A 350 8.46 17.53 -16.51
C GLN A 350 7.57 16.45 -17.15
N ALA A 351 7.97 15.18 -17.05
CA ALA A 351 7.21 14.06 -17.60
C ALA A 351 5.81 13.96 -16.97
N PHE A 352 5.74 13.98 -15.64
CA PHE A 352 4.49 13.95 -14.90
C PHE A 352 3.59 15.11 -15.30
N THR A 353 4.10 16.35 -15.31
CA THR A 353 3.23 17.49 -15.61
C THR A 353 2.77 17.50 -17.06
N ALA A 354 3.60 17.01 -17.99
CA ALA A 354 3.21 16.83 -19.38
C ALA A 354 2.09 15.79 -19.55
N GLU A 355 2.10 14.69 -18.78
CA GLU A 355 1.01 13.70 -18.73
C GLU A 355 -0.24 14.28 -18.04
N PHE A 356 -0.05 14.92 -16.89
CA PHE A 356 -1.13 15.46 -16.07
C PHE A 356 -2.06 16.40 -16.85
N VAL A 357 -1.50 17.27 -17.70
CA VAL A 357 -2.30 18.19 -18.52
C VAL A 357 -3.05 17.52 -19.68
N GLN A 358 -2.76 16.25 -19.97
CA GLN A 358 -3.50 15.44 -20.95
C GLN A 358 -4.65 14.64 -20.31
N ARG A 359 -4.66 14.49 -18.98
CA ARG A 359 -5.72 13.76 -18.27
C ARG A 359 -7.09 14.35 -18.59
N THR A 360 -8.10 13.49 -18.71
CA THR A 360 -9.49 13.88 -19.03
C THR A 360 -10.04 14.93 -18.07
N ARG A 361 -9.73 14.82 -16.77
CA ARG A 361 -10.14 15.81 -15.76
C ARG A 361 -9.53 17.19 -16.04
N PHE A 362 -8.26 17.24 -16.46
CA PHE A 362 -7.58 18.49 -16.77
C PHE A 362 -8.13 19.09 -18.06
N THR A 363 -8.16 18.33 -19.15
CA THR A 363 -8.63 18.82 -20.46
C THR A 363 -10.10 19.25 -20.45
N SER A 364 -10.93 18.65 -19.58
CA SER A 364 -12.31 19.08 -19.34
C SER A 364 -12.39 20.41 -18.58
N ALA A 365 -11.53 20.62 -17.57
CA ALA A 365 -11.46 21.87 -16.83
C ALA A 365 -10.82 23.01 -17.65
N TYR A 366 -10.00 22.65 -18.64
CA TYR A 366 -9.10 23.52 -19.38
C TYR A 366 -9.15 23.21 -20.90
N PRO A 367 -10.30 23.42 -21.56
CA PRO A 367 -10.44 23.14 -22.98
C PRO A 367 -9.46 23.97 -23.82
N GLN A 368 -9.04 23.44 -24.97
CA GLN A 368 -8.10 24.13 -25.88
C GLN A 368 -8.66 25.45 -26.43
N SER A 369 -9.97 25.68 -26.35
CA SER A 369 -10.62 26.94 -26.70
C SER A 369 -10.42 28.07 -25.67
N MET A 370 -9.95 27.74 -24.47
CA MET A 370 -9.66 28.71 -23.40
C MET A 370 -8.43 29.53 -23.77
N THR A 371 -8.54 30.85 -23.66
CA THR A 371 -7.42 31.76 -23.95
C THR A 371 -6.29 31.57 -22.93
N PRO A 372 -5.04 31.94 -23.30
CA PRO A 372 -3.93 31.92 -22.36
C PRO A 372 -4.20 32.71 -21.07
N ALA A 373 -4.78 33.92 -21.19
CA ALA A 373 -5.19 34.74 -20.05
C ALA A 373 -6.16 34.01 -19.11
N GLU A 374 -7.26 33.48 -19.65
CA GLU A 374 -8.25 32.73 -18.86
C GLU A 374 -7.65 31.49 -18.19
N PHE A 375 -6.72 30.81 -18.88
CA PHE A 375 -6.03 29.66 -18.32
C PHE A 375 -5.16 30.04 -17.12
N VAL A 376 -4.29 31.04 -17.26
CA VAL A 376 -3.42 31.49 -16.15
C VAL A 376 -4.25 32.02 -14.99
N ASP A 377 -5.29 32.81 -15.27
CA ASP A 377 -6.17 33.38 -14.24
C ASP A 377 -6.92 32.29 -13.46
N LYS A 378 -7.40 31.26 -14.15
CA LYS A 378 -8.10 30.15 -13.50
C LYS A 378 -7.17 29.33 -12.60
N LEU A 379 -5.94 29.04 -13.05
CA LEU A 379 -4.93 28.39 -12.22
C LEU A 379 -4.58 29.24 -10.98
N ASN A 380 -4.35 30.53 -11.20
CA ASN A 380 -4.02 31.47 -10.13
C ASN A 380 -5.15 31.57 -9.10
N ALA A 381 -6.40 31.67 -9.56
CA ALA A 381 -7.57 31.75 -8.68
C ALA A 381 -7.76 30.48 -7.84
N ASN A 382 -7.62 29.29 -8.44
CA ASN A 382 -7.67 28.02 -7.71
C ASN A 382 -6.57 27.92 -6.65
N ALA A 383 -5.39 28.45 -6.95
CA ALA A 383 -4.24 28.50 -6.05
C ALA A 383 -4.35 29.58 -4.96
N GLY A 384 -5.43 30.37 -4.88
CA GLY A 384 -5.56 31.43 -3.88
C GLY A 384 -4.87 32.75 -4.26
N ASN A 385 -4.63 32.96 -5.56
CA ASN A 385 -3.95 34.13 -6.15
C ASN A 385 -2.50 34.36 -5.67
N PRO A 386 -1.61 33.35 -5.73
CA PRO A 386 -0.22 33.51 -5.31
C PRO A 386 0.63 34.35 -6.26
N LEU A 387 0.26 34.46 -7.54
CA LEU A 387 1.05 35.19 -8.53
C LEU A 387 0.92 36.70 -8.36
N ALA A 388 2.06 37.41 -8.42
CA ALA A 388 2.04 38.86 -8.59
C ALA A 388 1.50 39.24 -9.99
N PRO A 389 0.86 40.43 -10.16
CA PRO A 389 0.31 40.82 -11.47
C PRO A 389 1.33 40.74 -12.63
N THR A 390 2.57 41.14 -12.39
CA THR A 390 3.65 41.08 -13.39
C THR A 390 4.06 39.65 -13.74
N GLU A 391 4.06 38.74 -12.76
CA GLU A 391 4.39 37.33 -12.96
C GLU A 391 3.28 36.65 -13.77
N ARG A 392 2.02 36.94 -13.42
CA ARG A 392 0.85 36.50 -14.18
C ARG A 392 0.91 36.97 -15.63
N ASP A 393 1.18 38.25 -15.87
CA ASP A 393 1.24 38.80 -17.23
C ASP A 393 2.38 38.19 -18.05
N HIS A 394 3.52 37.89 -17.41
CA HIS A 394 4.62 37.19 -18.05
C HIS A 394 4.24 35.76 -18.47
N LEU A 395 3.58 35.00 -17.59
CA LEU A 395 3.13 33.64 -17.92
C LEU A 395 2.10 33.62 -19.06
N VAL A 396 1.22 34.62 -19.13
CA VAL A 396 0.28 34.77 -20.25
C VAL A 396 1.03 35.07 -21.55
N SER A 397 1.94 36.03 -21.54
CA SER A 397 2.75 36.37 -22.71
C SER A 397 3.59 35.19 -23.20
N ASP A 398 4.21 34.43 -22.29
CA ASP A 398 5.01 33.26 -22.64
C ASP A 398 4.15 32.17 -23.28
N LEU A 399 2.94 31.95 -22.77
CA LEU A 399 2.02 30.96 -23.32
C LEU A 399 1.45 31.40 -24.67
N GLU A 400 1.13 32.69 -24.85
CA GLU A 400 0.70 33.27 -26.13
C GLU A 400 1.79 33.16 -27.20
N ALA A 401 3.04 33.41 -26.82
CA ALA A 401 4.20 33.32 -27.71
C ALA A 401 4.64 31.86 -27.99
N GLY A 402 4.06 30.87 -27.30
CA GLY A 402 4.50 29.47 -27.35
C GLY A 402 5.87 29.22 -26.71
N ALA A 403 6.38 30.16 -25.92
CA ALA A 403 7.62 30.03 -25.16
C ALA A 403 7.45 29.12 -23.93
N LYS A 404 6.22 29.00 -23.42
CA LYS A 404 5.82 28.01 -22.40
C LYS A 404 4.62 27.20 -22.87
N THR A 405 4.61 25.94 -22.50
CA THR A 405 3.48 25.03 -22.60
C THR A 405 2.51 25.22 -21.42
N ARG A 406 1.29 24.68 -21.55
CA ARG A 406 0.33 24.64 -20.43
C ARG A 406 0.87 23.89 -19.21
N ALA A 407 1.70 22.87 -19.44
CA ALA A 407 2.36 22.11 -18.38
C ALA A 407 3.36 22.98 -17.61
N GLU A 408 4.20 23.74 -18.31
CA GLU A 408 5.18 24.64 -17.68
C GLU A 408 4.51 25.79 -16.93
N VAL A 409 3.38 26.31 -17.42
CA VAL A 409 2.59 27.32 -16.71
C VAL A 409 1.95 26.74 -15.45
N LEU A 410 1.37 25.53 -15.51
CA LEU A 410 0.84 24.85 -14.31
C LEU A 410 1.95 24.65 -13.27
N ARG A 411 3.14 24.20 -13.69
CA ARG A 411 4.30 24.08 -12.80
C ARG A 411 4.69 25.39 -12.16
N ALA A 412 4.75 26.48 -12.94
CA ALA A 412 5.12 27.80 -12.42
C ALA A 412 4.18 28.24 -11.29
N VAL A 413 2.87 28.00 -11.41
CA VAL A 413 1.90 28.29 -10.34
C VAL A 413 2.08 27.33 -9.15
N ALA A 414 2.20 26.02 -9.40
CA ALA A 414 2.30 25.02 -8.35
C ALA A 414 3.59 25.13 -7.52
N GLU A 415 4.71 25.52 -8.15
CA GLU A 415 6.01 25.69 -7.50
C GLU A 415 6.19 27.07 -6.85
N ASN A 416 5.26 28.02 -7.07
CA ASN A 416 5.32 29.35 -6.48
C ASN A 416 5.44 29.30 -4.95
N GLU A 417 6.37 30.11 -4.40
CA GLU A 417 6.69 30.11 -2.97
C GLU A 417 5.54 30.61 -2.10
N HIS A 418 4.73 31.54 -2.61
CA HIS A 418 3.59 32.07 -1.87
C HIS A 418 2.50 31.01 -1.71
N LEU A 419 2.22 30.24 -2.77
CA LEU A 419 1.36 29.05 -2.68
C LEU A 419 1.93 28.03 -1.69
N ALA A 420 3.24 27.78 -1.75
CA ALA A 420 3.93 26.86 -0.83
C ALA A 420 3.74 27.24 0.64
N GLN A 421 3.73 28.53 0.96
CA GLN A 421 3.53 29.01 2.32
C GLN A 421 2.04 28.96 2.73
N GLN A 422 1.15 29.39 1.84
CA GLN A 422 -0.31 29.43 2.09
C GLN A 422 -0.89 28.04 2.37
N GLU A 423 -0.43 27.03 1.64
CA GLU A 423 -0.96 25.67 1.72
C GLU A 423 -0.26 24.78 2.75
N PHE A 424 0.82 25.27 3.38
CA PHE A 424 1.70 24.43 4.19
C PHE A 424 0.94 23.70 5.31
N ASN A 425 0.18 24.44 6.12
CA ASN A 425 -0.57 23.85 7.23
C ASN A 425 -1.67 22.90 6.74
N ARG A 426 -2.39 23.27 5.67
CA ARG A 426 -3.47 22.45 5.10
C ARG A 426 -2.95 21.11 4.59
N ALA A 427 -1.84 21.14 3.86
CA ALA A 427 -1.16 19.95 3.39
C ALA A 427 -0.57 19.15 4.54
N PHE A 428 0.07 19.79 5.52
CA PHE A 428 0.67 19.10 6.65
C PHE A 428 -0.36 18.30 7.45
N VAL A 429 -1.55 18.86 7.71
CA VAL A 429 -2.67 18.11 8.33
C VAL A 429 -3.13 16.97 7.44
N LEU A 430 -3.30 17.19 6.13
CA LEU A 430 -3.73 16.14 5.21
C LEU A 430 -2.74 14.96 5.19
N MET A 431 -1.44 15.25 5.26
CA MET A 431 -0.40 14.22 5.29
C MET A 431 -0.37 13.41 6.60
N GLN A 432 -1.02 13.87 7.67
CA GLN A 432 -1.22 13.02 8.84
C GLN A 432 -2.22 11.89 8.54
N TYR A 433 -3.28 12.17 7.79
CA TYR A 433 -4.25 11.17 7.36
C TYR A 433 -3.67 10.26 6.27
N PHE A 434 -2.99 10.83 5.27
CA PHE A 434 -2.42 10.05 4.18
C PHE A 434 -1.22 9.21 4.61
N GLY A 435 -0.29 9.79 5.37
CA GLY A 435 0.91 9.09 5.83
C GLY A 435 0.59 8.06 6.90
N TYR A 436 0.00 8.49 8.03
CA TYR A 436 -0.20 7.59 9.16
C TYR A 436 -1.47 6.75 9.05
N LEU A 437 -2.59 7.32 8.62
CA LEU A 437 -3.87 6.59 8.65
C LEU A 437 -4.20 5.90 7.32
N ARG A 438 -3.47 6.22 6.24
CA ARG A 438 -3.62 5.65 4.89
C ARG A 438 -5.07 5.74 4.35
N ARG A 439 -5.75 6.87 4.60
CA ARG A 439 -7.15 7.11 4.19
C ARG A 439 -7.46 8.58 3.93
N ASP A 440 -8.61 8.85 3.30
CA ASP A 440 -9.15 10.21 3.27
C ASP A 440 -9.62 10.65 4.67
N PRO A 441 -9.52 11.95 5.02
CA PRO A 441 -9.98 12.41 6.34
C PRO A 441 -11.46 12.16 6.62
N ASN A 442 -12.28 12.03 5.57
CA ASN A 442 -13.71 11.77 5.67
C ASN A 442 -14.09 10.29 5.54
N ASP A 443 -13.13 9.38 5.38
CA ASP A 443 -13.42 7.95 5.40
C ASP A 443 -13.81 7.50 6.80
N ALA A 444 -14.37 6.30 6.93
CA ALA A 444 -14.62 5.71 8.23
C ALA A 444 -13.31 5.69 9.05
N PRO A 445 -13.35 6.04 10.35
CA PRO A 445 -14.54 6.18 11.18
C PRO A 445 -15.22 7.57 11.20
N ASP A 446 -14.65 8.60 10.58
CA ASP A 446 -15.10 10.00 10.74
C ASP A 446 -16.36 10.36 9.93
N GLY A 447 -16.42 9.91 8.67
CA GLY A 447 -17.54 10.18 7.75
C GLY A 447 -17.69 11.65 7.32
N ASN A 448 -16.78 12.54 7.74
CA ASN A 448 -16.78 13.99 7.45
C ASN A 448 -15.38 14.60 7.71
N PHE A 449 -15.20 15.90 7.49
CA PHE A 449 -13.92 16.60 7.67
C PHE A 449 -13.73 17.29 9.04
N ASN A 450 -14.55 16.99 10.05
CA ASN A 450 -14.45 17.66 11.35
C ASN A 450 -13.09 17.42 12.02
N GLY A 451 -12.57 16.20 11.95
CA GLY A 451 -11.23 15.87 12.45
C GLY A 451 -10.14 16.66 11.73
N TYR A 452 -10.22 16.76 10.40
CA TYR A 452 -9.27 17.55 9.60
C TYR A 452 -9.32 19.04 9.98
N ASN A 453 -10.52 19.63 10.03
CA ASN A 453 -10.70 21.04 10.37
C ASN A 453 -10.23 21.35 11.80
N PHE A 454 -10.51 20.46 12.76
CA PHE A 454 -10.02 20.59 14.13
C PHE A 454 -8.48 20.69 14.18
N TRP A 455 -7.78 19.78 13.50
CA TRP A 455 -6.31 19.80 13.49
C TRP A 455 -5.74 20.99 12.74
N LEU A 456 -6.39 21.43 11.66
CA LEU A 456 -6.00 22.63 10.93
C LEU A 456 -6.14 23.89 11.80
N ASP A 457 -7.27 24.05 12.48
CA ASP A 457 -7.51 25.18 13.38
C ASP A 457 -6.51 25.17 14.55
N LYS A 458 -6.25 23.99 15.13
CA LYS A 458 -5.27 23.84 16.21
C LYS A 458 -3.85 24.19 15.73
N LEU A 459 -3.44 23.70 14.56
CA LEU A 459 -2.12 23.99 14.01
C LEU A 459 -1.95 25.50 13.72
N ASN A 460 -2.99 26.13 13.17
CA ASN A 460 -3.01 27.58 12.91
C ASN A 460 -2.92 28.39 14.21
N GLN A 461 -3.58 27.96 15.28
CA GLN A 461 -3.51 28.60 16.60
C GLN A 461 -2.07 28.67 17.14
N PHE A 462 -1.25 27.66 16.81
CA PHE A 462 0.16 27.60 17.19
C PHE A 462 1.11 28.05 16.07
N ASN A 463 0.62 28.85 15.10
CA ASN A 463 1.41 29.38 13.97
C ASN A 463 2.18 28.31 13.19
N GLY A 464 1.62 27.10 13.03
CA GLY A 464 2.28 25.99 12.34
C GLY A 464 3.24 25.16 13.22
N ASP A 465 3.39 25.47 14.50
CA ASP A 465 4.19 24.66 15.44
C ASP A 465 3.46 23.35 15.77
N PHE A 466 3.84 22.29 15.07
CA PHE A 466 3.26 20.96 15.22
C PHE A 466 3.58 20.28 16.55
N VAL A 467 4.64 20.71 17.23
CA VAL A 467 5.02 20.20 18.55
C VAL A 467 4.08 20.79 19.60
N GLN A 468 3.88 22.11 19.58
CA GLN A 468 2.92 22.77 20.48
C GLN A 468 1.48 22.38 20.18
N ALA A 469 1.14 22.16 18.91
CA ALA A 469 -0.17 21.60 18.53
C ALA A 469 -0.34 20.13 18.95
N GLU A 470 0.72 19.44 19.40
CA GLU A 470 0.77 18.00 19.71
C GLU A 470 0.27 17.12 18.55
N MET A 471 0.30 17.61 17.32
CA MET A 471 -0.43 16.99 16.23
C MET A 471 0.22 15.67 15.82
N VAL A 472 1.50 15.70 15.45
CA VAL A 472 2.25 14.50 15.06
C VAL A 472 2.16 13.43 16.16
N ARG A 473 2.32 13.85 17.43
CA ARG A 473 2.18 12.97 18.60
C ARG A 473 0.83 12.27 18.63
N ALA A 474 -0.26 13.00 18.42
CA ALA A 474 -1.61 12.43 18.47
C ALA A 474 -1.84 11.37 17.38
N PHE A 475 -1.31 11.57 16.17
CA PHE A 475 -1.44 10.59 15.10
C PHE A 475 -0.57 9.35 15.34
N ILE A 476 0.72 9.51 15.66
CA ILE A 476 1.65 8.36 15.84
C ILE A 476 1.37 7.54 17.11
N SER A 477 0.61 8.09 18.07
CA SER A 477 0.15 7.37 19.27
C SER A 477 -1.29 6.90 19.18
N SER A 478 -2.01 7.23 18.09
CA SER A 478 -3.41 6.85 17.92
C SER A 478 -3.56 5.34 17.85
N ILE A 479 -4.68 4.85 18.38
CA ILE A 479 -5.06 3.44 18.30
C ILE A 479 -5.14 2.98 16.83
N GLU A 480 -5.69 3.84 15.96
CA GLU A 480 -5.81 3.58 14.53
C GLU A 480 -4.45 3.36 13.85
N TYR A 481 -3.47 4.25 14.08
CA TYR A 481 -2.12 4.09 13.54
C TYR A 481 -1.44 2.83 14.08
N ARG A 482 -1.50 2.62 15.40
CA ARG A 482 -0.84 1.47 16.04
C ARG A 482 -1.43 0.15 15.55
N HIS A 483 -2.74 0.06 15.33
CA HIS A 483 -3.39 -1.15 14.83
C HIS A 483 -2.93 -1.62 13.45
N ARG A 484 -2.33 -0.74 12.64
CA ARG A 484 -1.66 -1.16 11.40
C ARG A 484 -0.52 -2.15 11.65
N PHE A 485 0.07 -2.12 12.84
CA PHE A 485 1.33 -2.79 13.16
C PHE A 485 1.23 -3.78 14.34
N GLY A 486 0.02 -3.98 14.85
CA GLY A 486 -0.29 -4.88 15.96
C GLY A 486 -1.31 -4.28 16.93
N SER A 487 -1.91 -5.10 17.79
CA SER A 487 -2.89 -4.64 18.80
C SER A 487 -2.25 -4.24 20.11
#